data_AF-A0A7S2R1F8-F1
#
_entry.id   AF-A0A7S2R1F8-F1
#
_cell.length_a   1.000
_cell.length_b   1.000
_cell.length_c   1.000
_cell.angle_alpha   90.00
_cell.angle_beta   90.00
_cell.angle_gamma   90.00
#
_symmetry.space_group_name_H-M   'P 1'
#
loop_
_entity.id
_entity.type
_entity.pdbx_description
1 polymer ?
#
loop_
_entity_poly.entity_id
_entity_poly.type
_entity_poly.pdbx_seq_one_letter_code
_entity_poly.pdbx_strand_id
1 'polypeptide(L)'
;GDGGELVAQYALHQVQSLLEKHPCFNSNIEKAMTNTFLEVDQALTNEQEIEPWYSGCTAIATLVRGKQLIVANCGDSRAVLATKVLVSSVSSDDEDGDLQSKIQPPRLKAVDLSQDQNPDTPGEKERILSMGGYVSPPPEEGLS
;
A
#
# COMPACT_ATOMS: atom_id res chain seq x y z
N GLY A 1 2.17 -18.83 -3.76
CA GLY A 1 2.52 -20.06 -3.04
C GLY A 1 1.26 -20.66 -2.47
N ASP A 2 1.22 -21.97 -2.29
CA ASP A 2 0.15 -22.61 -1.54
C ASP A 2 0.10 -22.02 -0.13
N GLY A 3 -1.11 -21.74 0.38
CA GLY A 3 -1.32 -21.21 1.73
C GLY A 3 -1.23 -19.69 1.90
N GLY A 4 -0.90 -18.92 0.85
CA GLY A 4 -0.88 -17.44 0.91
C GLY A 4 -2.24 -16.83 1.24
N GLU A 5 -3.31 -17.46 0.76
CA GLU A 5 -4.69 -17.06 1.02
C GLU A 5 -5.04 -17.07 2.50
N LEU A 6 -4.62 -18.10 3.25
CA LEU A 6 -4.92 -18.20 4.68
C LEU A 6 -4.23 -17.10 5.47
N VAL A 7 -2.97 -16.80 5.15
CA VAL A 7 -2.21 -15.69 5.79
C VAL A 7 -2.88 -14.35 5.47
N ALA A 8 -3.28 -14.12 4.21
CA ALA A 8 -3.96 -12.89 3.81
C ALA A 8 -5.32 -12.72 4.50
N GLN A 9 -6.13 -13.79 4.58
CA GLN A 9 -7.42 -13.78 5.27
C GLN A 9 -7.25 -13.53 6.77
N TYR A 10 -6.23 -14.14 7.40
CA TYR A 10 -5.90 -13.89 8.79
C TYR A 10 -5.53 -12.43 9.02
N ALA A 11 -4.59 -11.91 8.23
CA ALA A 11 -4.13 -10.53 8.34
C ALA A 11 -5.29 -9.53 8.16
N LEU A 12 -6.16 -9.75 7.17
CA LEU A 12 -7.34 -8.91 6.92
C LEU A 12 -8.22 -8.76 8.17
N HIS A 13 -8.57 -9.88 8.81
CA HIS A 13 -9.45 -9.87 9.97
C HIS A 13 -8.77 -9.33 11.24
N GLN A 14 -7.53 -9.74 11.50
CA GLN A 14 -6.84 -9.38 12.74
C GLN A 14 -6.37 -7.93 12.74
N VAL A 15 -5.86 -7.41 11.61
CA VAL A 15 -5.45 -6.00 11.51
C VAL A 15 -6.64 -5.10 11.80
N GLN A 16 -7.81 -5.37 11.22
CA GLN A 16 -9.01 -4.57 11.52
C GLN A 16 -9.40 -4.68 13.00
N SER A 17 -9.57 -5.90 13.51
CA SER A 17 -10.08 -6.16 14.87
C SER A 17 -9.19 -5.58 15.97
N LEU A 18 -7.87 -5.69 15.82
CA LEU A 18 -6.91 -5.19 16.79
C LEU A 18 -6.74 -3.67 16.69
N LEU A 19 -6.68 -3.12 15.47
CA LEU A 19 -6.52 -1.69 15.28
C LEU A 19 -7.66 -0.88 15.90
N GLU A 20 -8.91 -1.33 15.69
CA GLU A 20 -10.10 -0.67 16.26
C GLU A 20 -10.09 -0.62 17.79
N LYS A 21 -9.49 -1.64 18.42
CA LYS A 21 -9.38 -1.77 19.89
C LYS A 21 -8.09 -1.18 20.45
N HIS A 22 -7.14 -0.81 19.60
CA HIS A 22 -5.81 -0.40 20.04
C HIS A 22 -5.89 0.89 20.89
N PRO A 23 -5.25 0.96 22.07
CA PRO A 23 -5.35 2.11 22.98
C PRO A 23 -4.94 3.45 22.35
N CYS A 24 -4.04 3.41 21.37
CA CYS A 24 -3.58 4.60 20.63
C CYS A 24 -4.42 4.94 19.39
N PHE A 25 -5.49 4.20 19.06
CA PHE A 25 -6.24 4.39 17.81
C PHE A 25 -6.70 5.84 17.59
N ASN A 26 -7.13 6.52 18.66
CA ASN A 26 -7.59 7.90 18.59
C ASN A 26 -6.50 8.96 18.87
N SER A 27 -5.40 8.59 19.53
CA SER A 27 -4.37 9.52 20.00
C SER A 27 -3.08 9.51 19.18
N ASN A 28 -2.64 8.34 18.73
CA ASN A 28 -1.46 8.16 17.88
C ASN A 28 -1.71 6.97 16.94
N ILE A 29 -2.29 7.27 15.77
CA ILE A 29 -2.69 6.27 14.80
C ILE A 29 -1.50 5.60 14.12
N GLU A 30 -0.39 6.31 13.92
CA GLU A 30 0.84 5.73 13.36
C GLU A 30 1.36 4.60 14.26
N LYS A 31 1.51 4.89 15.56
CA LYS A 31 1.89 3.88 16.55
C LYS A 31 0.89 2.72 16.61
N ALA A 32 -0.42 3.02 16.53
CA ALA A 32 -1.45 1.99 16.54
C ALA A 32 -1.32 1.06 15.32
N MET A 33 -1.18 1.60 14.12
CA MET A 33 -0.98 0.82 12.89
C MET A 33 0.29 -0.03 12.97
N THR A 34 1.44 0.57 13.33
CA THR A 34 2.71 -0.16 13.44
C THR A 34 2.62 -1.30 14.44
N ASN A 35 2.10 -1.02 15.65
CA ASN A 35 1.95 -2.04 16.68
C ASN A 35 1.00 -3.16 16.24
N THR A 36 -0.13 -2.82 15.62
CA THR A 36 -1.09 -3.80 15.16
C THR A 36 -0.49 -4.71 14.09
N PHE A 37 0.25 -4.18 13.10
CA PHE A 37 0.90 -5.02 12.09
C PHE A 37 1.92 -5.98 12.73
N LEU A 38 2.74 -5.49 13.67
CA LEU A 38 3.70 -6.33 14.40
C LEU A 38 3.01 -7.39 15.25
N GLU A 39 1.91 -7.05 15.93
CA GLU A 39 1.15 -7.98 16.76
C GLU A 39 0.49 -9.07 15.92
N VAL A 40 -0.08 -8.73 14.77
CA VAL A 40 -0.66 -9.70 13.83
C VAL A 40 0.40 -10.67 13.30
N ASP A 41 1.57 -10.16 12.89
CA ASP A 41 2.68 -10.98 12.41
C ASP A 41 3.20 -11.95 13.48
N GLN A 42 3.35 -11.46 14.72
CA GLN A 42 3.75 -12.30 15.85
C GLN A 42 2.68 -13.33 16.22
N ALA A 43 1.40 -12.94 16.22
CA ALA A 43 0.28 -13.82 16.54
C ALA A 43 0.14 -14.96 15.52
N LEU A 44 0.40 -14.67 14.23
CA LEU A 44 0.36 -15.65 13.15
C LEU A 44 1.25 -16.88 13.42
N THR A 45 2.39 -16.70 14.07
CA THR A 45 3.29 -17.83 14.42
C THR A 45 2.69 -18.85 15.39
N ASN A 46 1.59 -18.50 16.06
CA ASN A 46 0.87 -19.35 17.01
C ASN A 46 -0.42 -19.95 16.41
N GLU A 47 -0.76 -19.63 15.16
CA GLU A 47 -1.95 -20.17 14.51
C GLU A 47 -1.73 -21.61 14.06
N GLN A 48 -2.60 -22.51 14.52
CA GLN A 48 -2.42 -23.97 14.30
C GLN A 48 -2.84 -24.42 12.89
N GLU A 49 -3.74 -23.68 12.25
CA GLU A 49 -4.32 -24.03 10.94
C GLU A 49 -3.60 -23.35 9.78
N ILE A 50 -2.62 -22.50 10.07
CA ILE A 50 -1.85 -21.75 9.08
C ILE A 50 -0.39 -22.17 9.21
N GLU A 51 0.27 -22.45 8.09
CA GLU A 51 1.71 -22.74 8.03
C GLU A 51 2.46 -21.47 7.59
N PRO A 52 2.84 -20.56 8.52
CA PRO A 52 3.37 -19.24 8.17
C PRO A 52 4.82 -19.29 7.69
N TRP A 53 5.55 -20.39 7.90
CA TRP A 53 6.97 -20.48 7.57
C TRP A 53 7.24 -20.58 6.06
N TYR A 54 6.25 -21.06 5.30
CA TYR A 54 6.37 -21.29 3.85
C TYR A 54 5.39 -20.42 3.04
N SER A 55 4.72 -19.48 3.71
CA SER A 55 3.67 -18.65 3.15
C SER A 55 3.77 -17.23 3.70
N GLY A 56 3.12 -16.30 3.02
CA GLY A 56 3.07 -14.90 3.43
C GLY A 56 2.02 -14.15 2.61
N CYS A 57 1.75 -12.92 3.02
CA CYS A 57 0.95 -11.98 2.25
C CYS A 57 1.58 -10.59 2.31
N THR A 58 1.27 -9.76 1.32
CA THR A 58 1.41 -8.32 1.46
C THR A 58 0.20 -7.74 2.16
N ALA A 59 0.35 -6.59 2.80
CA ALA A 59 -0.76 -5.89 3.42
C ALA A 59 -0.64 -4.39 3.17
N ILE A 60 -1.72 -3.80 2.66
CA ILE A 60 -1.88 -2.34 2.61
C ILE A 60 -3.21 -1.96 3.26
N ALA A 61 -3.15 -1.08 4.24
CA ALA A 61 -4.30 -0.62 5.00
C ALA A 61 -4.44 0.90 4.86
N THR A 62 -5.67 1.35 4.60
CA THR A 62 -5.99 2.77 4.47
C THR A 62 -7.09 3.14 5.46
N LEU A 63 -6.84 4.14 6.32
CA LEU A 63 -7.82 4.68 7.25
C LEU A 63 -8.20 6.10 6.85
N VAL A 64 -9.50 6.34 6.71
CA VAL A 64 -10.07 7.68 6.52
C VAL A 64 -10.70 8.13 7.82
N ARG A 65 -10.24 9.27 8.35
CA ARG A 65 -10.83 9.90 9.55
C ARG A 65 -11.01 11.39 9.33
N GLY A 66 -12.26 11.82 9.16
CA GLY A 66 -12.57 13.21 8.84
C GLY A 66 -11.89 13.63 7.53
N LYS A 67 -10.89 14.51 7.61
CA LYS A 67 -10.10 14.98 6.45
C LYS A 67 -8.70 14.38 6.38
N GLN A 68 -8.41 13.37 7.21
CA GLN A 68 -7.12 12.68 7.24
C GLN A 68 -7.24 11.33 6.53
N LEU A 69 -6.24 11.03 5.71
CA LEU A 69 -6.04 9.75 5.04
C LEU A 69 -4.70 9.20 5.53
N ILE A 70 -4.71 8.03 6.17
CA ILE A 70 -3.52 7.34 6.66
C ILE A 70 -3.35 6.06 5.87
N VAL A 71 -2.14 5.77 5.40
CA VAL A 71 -1.79 4.55 4.67
C VAL A 71 -0.67 3.85 5.41
N ALA A 72 -0.83 2.55 5.66
CA ALA A 72 0.20 1.66 6.17
C ALA A 72 0.46 0.57 5.11
N ASN A 73 1.72 0.37 4.73
CA ASN A 73 2.13 -0.59 3.71
C ASN A 73 3.15 -1.59 4.26
N CYS A 74 3.00 -2.87 3.90
CA CYS A 74 3.94 -3.95 4.12
C CYS A 74 3.95 -4.86 2.88
N GLY A 75 5.01 -4.79 2.08
CA GLY A 75 5.18 -5.50 0.81
C GLY A 75 5.05 -4.61 -0.44
N ASP A 76 4.71 -5.23 -1.56
CA ASP A 76 4.64 -4.63 -2.90
C ASP A 76 3.20 -4.27 -3.35
N SER A 77 2.22 -4.35 -2.45
CA SER A 77 0.90 -3.74 -2.67
C SER A 77 1.01 -2.21 -2.74
N ARG A 78 0.10 -1.57 -3.49
CA ARG A 78 0.15 -0.11 -3.73
C ARG A 78 -1.17 0.62 -3.48
N ALA A 79 -1.09 1.75 -2.78
CA ALA A 79 -2.18 2.70 -2.62
C ALA A 79 -1.95 3.90 -3.53
N VAL A 80 -2.95 4.22 -4.36
CA VAL A 80 -2.90 5.32 -5.32
C VAL A 80 -4.14 6.18 -5.16
N LEU A 81 -3.96 7.50 -5.05
CA LEU A 81 -5.04 8.49 -4.96
C LEU A 81 -5.24 9.20 -6.29
N ALA A 82 -6.47 9.13 -6.83
CA ALA A 82 -6.88 9.97 -7.95
C ALA A 82 -7.31 11.36 -7.43
N THR A 83 -6.60 12.40 -7.86
CA THR A 83 -6.90 13.80 -7.50
C THR A 83 -7.39 14.57 -8.72
N LYS A 84 -8.44 15.39 -8.54
CA LYS A 84 -8.93 16.26 -9.63
C LYS A 84 -7.95 17.42 -9.84
N VAL A 85 -7.47 17.57 -11.07
CA VAL A 85 -6.68 18.72 -11.51
C VAL A 85 -7.66 19.82 -11.91
N LEU A 86 -7.64 20.92 -11.17
CA LEU A 86 -8.35 22.12 -11.57
C LEU A 86 -7.57 22.78 -12.70
N VAL A 87 -8.12 22.73 -13.92
CA VAL A 87 -7.57 23.48 -15.04
C VAL A 87 -8.18 24.89 -14.96
N SER A 88 -7.39 25.87 -14.54
CA SER A 88 -7.75 27.27 -14.72
C SER A 88 -7.69 27.58 -16.22
N SER A 89 -8.87 27.67 -16.84
CA SER A 89 -9.21 28.24 -18.13
C SER A 89 -8.10 28.48 -19.17
N VAL A 90 -8.15 27.69 -20.25
CA VAL A 90 -7.99 28.06 -21.67
C VAL A 90 -6.97 29.15 -22.01
N SER A 91 -5.83 28.74 -22.58
CA SER A 91 -5.02 29.61 -23.45
C SER A 91 -5.85 30.02 -24.66
N SER A 92 -6.02 31.32 -24.85
CA SER A 92 -6.90 31.98 -25.81
C SER A 92 -6.30 32.07 -27.21
N ASP A 93 -5.92 30.94 -27.82
CA ASP A 93 -5.34 30.95 -29.18
C ASP A 93 -6.14 30.13 -30.23
N ASP A 94 -7.27 29.52 -29.87
CA ASP A 94 -8.14 28.84 -30.84
C ASP A 94 -9.25 29.79 -31.34
N GLU A 95 -8.90 30.66 -32.28
CA GLU A 95 -9.86 31.35 -33.16
C GLU A 95 -10.31 30.40 -34.28
N ASP A 96 -11.22 29.47 -33.97
CA ASP A 96 -12.21 29.01 -34.96
C ASP A 96 -13.35 28.24 -34.27
N GLY A 97 -14.56 28.64 -34.60
CA GLY A 97 -15.77 28.34 -33.82
C GLY A 97 -16.29 26.92 -33.99
N ASP A 98 -16.43 26.22 -32.86
CA ASP A 98 -17.54 25.30 -32.63
C ASP A 98 -17.94 25.32 -31.14
N LEU A 99 -19.23 25.61 -30.88
CA LEU A 99 -19.75 25.91 -29.54
C LEU A 99 -20.27 24.66 -28.81
N GLN A 100 -20.14 23.46 -29.38
CA GLN A 100 -20.72 22.22 -28.83
C GLN A 100 -19.76 21.22 -28.16
N SER A 101 -18.50 21.58 -27.88
CA SER A 101 -17.50 20.61 -27.33
C SER A 101 -16.91 20.91 -25.94
N LYS A 102 -17.37 21.94 -25.20
CA LYS A 102 -16.61 22.47 -24.04
C LYS A 102 -16.96 21.93 -22.65
N ILE A 103 -17.37 20.67 -22.51
CA ILE A 103 -17.30 19.96 -21.22
C ILE A 103 -16.21 18.89 -21.33
N GLN A 104 -14.94 19.30 -21.17
CA GLN A 104 -13.88 18.32 -21.00
C GLN A 104 -14.09 17.61 -19.65
N PRO A 105 -14.01 16.26 -19.60
CA PRO A 105 -14.07 15.54 -18.33
C PRO A 105 -12.95 16.05 -17.40
N PRO A 106 -13.18 16.04 -16.08
CA PRO A 106 -12.19 16.51 -15.13
C PRO A 106 -10.89 15.73 -15.31
N ARG A 107 -9.77 16.43 -15.56
CA ARG A 107 -8.46 15.80 -15.61
C ARG A 107 -8.11 15.25 -14.23
N LEU A 108 -7.73 13.98 -14.16
CA LEU A 108 -7.29 13.33 -12.92
C LEU A 108 -5.76 13.19 -12.93
N LYS A 109 -5.15 13.35 -11.76
CA LYS A 109 -3.75 13.02 -11.51
C LYS A 109 -3.70 11.91 -10.47
N ALA A 110 -3.02 10.81 -10.81
CA ALA A 110 -2.69 9.75 -9.87
C ALA A 110 -1.54 10.20 -8.95
N VAL A 111 -1.65 9.91 -7.67
CA VAL A 111 -0.66 10.21 -6.64
C VAL A 111 -0.42 8.92 -5.85
N ASP A 112 0.79 8.39 -5.91
CA ASP A 112 1.16 7.24 -5.09
C ASP A 112 1.19 7.65 -3.61
N LEU A 113 0.52 6.87 -2.76
CA LEU A 113 0.45 7.07 -1.31
C LEU A 113 1.34 6.09 -0.53
N SER A 114 1.86 5.08 -1.20
CA SER A 114 2.79 4.10 -0.64
C SER A 114 4.00 3.92 -1.56
N GLN A 115 5.06 3.36 -1.01
CA GLN A 115 6.23 2.90 -1.77
C GLN A 115 6.29 1.38 -1.67
N ASP A 116 6.44 0.71 -2.80
CA ASP A 116 6.59 -0.75 -2.85
C ASP A 116 7.91 -1.17 -2.19
N GLN A 117 7.85 -2.22 -1.38
CA GLN A 117 9.02 -2.76 -0.69
C GLN A 117 9.65 -3.92 -1.47
N ASN A 118 10.15 -3.60 -2.67
CA ASN A 118 10.86 -4.59 -3.49
C ASN A 118 12.35 -4.69 -3.07
N PRO A 119 12.96 -5.90 -3.13
CA PRO A 119 14.34 -6.12 -2.68
C PRO A 119 15.40 -5.25 -3.36
N ASP A 120 15.16 -4.81 -4.58
CA ASP A 120 16.07 -4.01 -5.40
C ASP A 120 15.94 -2.49 -5.17
N THR A 121 14.91 -2.04 -4.46
CA THR A 121 14.77 -0.63 -4.08
C THR A 121 15.91 -0.20 -3.15
N PRO A 122 16.44 1.04 -3.24
CA PRO A 122 17.63 1.44 -2.51
C PRO A 122 17.57 1.17 -1.00
N GLY A 123 16.45 1.51 -0.35
CA GLY A 123 16.26 1.34 1.08
C GLY A 123 16.13 -0.13 1.51
N GLU A 124 15.34 -0.92 0.79
CA GLU A 124 15.18 -2.35 1.12
C GLU A 124 16.45 -3.14 0.82
N LYS A 125 17.16 -2.80 -0.26
CA LYS A 125 18.46 -3.39 -0.58
C LYS A 125 19.46 -3.15 0.53
N GLU A 126 19.59 -1.91 1.01
CA GLU A 126 20.45 -1.58 2.14
C GLU A 126 20.04 -2.36 3.40
N ARG A 127 18.75 -2.40 3.70
CA ARG A 127 18.20 -3.16 4.84
C ARG A 127 18.60 -4.65 4.76
N ILE A 128 18.41 -5.30 3.61
CA ILE A 128 18.74 -6.71 3.40
C ILE A 128 20.25 -6.95 3.55
N LEU A 129 21.09 -6.13 2.91
CA LEU A 129 22.55 -6.26 2.97
C LEU A 129 23.08 -6.04 4.39
N SER A 130 22.52 -5.09 5.14
CA SER A 130 22.92 -4.79 6.52
C SER A 130 22.69 -5.97 7.48
N MET A 131 21.74 -6.85 7.15
CA MET A 131 21.41 -8.06 7.90
C MET A 131 22.19 -9.29 7.40
N GLY A 132 23.15 -9.12 6.49
CA GLY A 132 23.95 -10.21 5.92
C GLY A 132 23.25 -10.99 4.79
N GLY A 133 22.11 -10.51 4.30
CA GLY A 133 21.44 -11.06 3.12
C GLY A 133 22.10 -10.62 1.80
N TYR A 134 21.50 -11.02 0.68
CA TYR A 134 21.92 -10.59 -0.66
C TYR A 134 20.69 -10.29 -1.54
N VAL A 135 20.90 -9.50 -2.59
CA VAL A 135 19.88 -9.19 -3.60
C VAL A 135 20.48 -9.54 -4.96
N SER A 136 19.88 -10.50 -5.65
CA SER A 136 20.27 -10.85 -7.02
C SER A 136 19.56 -9.94 -8.03
N PRO A 137 20.14 -9.73 -9.22
CA PRO A 137 19.41 -9.16 -10.35
C PRO A 137 18.13 -9.97 -10.64
N PRO A 138 17.08 -9.34 -11.18
CA PRO A 138 15.92 -10.08 -11.68
C PRO A 138 16.36 -11.10 -12.75
N PRO A 139 15.67 -12.25 -12.87
CA PRO A 139 15.89 -13.18 -13.98
C PRO A 139 15.72 -12.45 -15.33
N GLU A 140 16.41 -12.91 -16.37
CA GLU A 140 16.17 -12.40 -17.72
C GLU A 140 14.69 -12.62 -18.10
N GLU A 141 14.09 -11.65 -18.80
CA GLU A 141 12.70 -11.74 -19.25
C GLU A 141 12.46 -13.06 -20.00
N GLY A 142 11.48 -13.84 -19.54
CA GLY A 142 11.11 -15.13 -20.15
C GLY A 142 11.63 -16.37 -19.45
N LEU A 143 12.38 -16.22 -18.34
CA LEU A 143 12.73 -17.33 -17.44
C LEU A 143 11.91 -17.22 -16.16
N SER A 144 10.78 -17.95 -16.11
CA SER A 144 10.02 -18.24 -14.89
C SER A 144 9.92 -19.75 -14.69
#